data_AF-A0A5C9CWF8-F1
#
_entry.id   AF-A0A5C9CWF8-F1
#
_cell.length_a   1.000
_cell.length_b   1.000
_cell.length_c   1.000
_cell.angle_alpha   90.00
_cell.angle_beta   90.00
_cell.angle_gamma   90.00
#
_symmetry.space_group_name_H-M   'P 1'
#
loop_
_entity.id
_entity.type
_entity.pdbx_description
1 polymer ?
#
loop_
_entity_poly.entity_id
_entity_poly.type
_entity_poly.pdbx_seq_one_letter_code
_entity_poly.pdbx_strand_id
1 'polypeptide(L)'
;HGMSPLVSLAAKEGLLAPAAVAQLECFAAAVTFAKTEGIVVAPETSHAIAQVIREANRAKEEGKEKVILFGLSGHGFLDLQGYSDYFSGMLQDHELSRTEIDEAIAGLKDAPRLP
;
A
#
# COMPACT_ATOMS: atom_id res chain seq x y z
N HIS A 1 0.90 -4.05 14.85
CA HIS A 1 0.11 -2.92 14.32
C HIS A 1 -1.10 -3.50 13.61
N GLY A 2 -2.30 -3.36 14.20
CA GLY A 2 -3.52 -4.05 13.72
C GLY A 2 -4.31 -3.23 12.71
N MET A 3 -5.37 -3.83 12.18
CA MET A 3 -6.34 -3.18 11.31
C MET A 3 -7.68 -3.02 12.06
N SER A 4 -8.54 -2.10 11.62
CA SER A 4 -9.89 -1.94 12.17
C SER A 4 -10.64 -3.30 12.19
N PRO A 5 -11.38 -3.64 13.26
CA PRO A 5 -12.17 -4.87 13.32
C PRO A 5 -13.14 -5.03 12.14
N LEU A 6 -13.76 -3.93 11.70
CA LEU A 6 -14.70 -3.96 10.56
C LEU A 6 -14.00 -4.28 9.25
N VAL A 7 -12.84 -3.67 8.99
CA VAL A 7 -12.04 -3.94 7.78
C VAL A 7 -11.51 -5.37 7.80
N SER A 8 -11.07 -5.83 8.98
CA SER A 8 -10.57 -7.20 9.19
C SER A 8 -11.67 -8.23 8.93
N LEU A 9 -12.89 -7.99 9.44
CA LEU A 9 -14.03 -8.85 9.19
C LEU A 9 -14.43 -8.83 7.70
N ALA A 10 -14.50 -7.65 7.07
CA ALA A 10 -14.82 -7.55 5.65
C ALA A 10 -13.82 -8.30 4.75
N ALA A 11 -12.53 -8.27 5.10
CA ALA A 11 -11.51 -9.08 4.41
C ALA A 11 -11.71 -10.59 4.67
N LYS A 12 -11.97 -10.99 5.93
CA LYS A 12 -12.25 -12.40 6.30
C LYS A 12 -13.45 -12.96 5.55
N GLU A 13 -14.51 -12.16 5.38
CA GLU A 13 -15.73 -12.53 4.65
C GLU A 13 -15.59 -12.41 3.12
N GLY A 14 -14.40 -12.07 2.60
CA GLY A 14 -14.14 -11.98 1.16
C GLY A 14 -14.74 -10.76 0.46
N LEU A 15 -15.19 -9.75 1.21
CA LEU A 15 -15.72 -8.50 0.68
C LEU A 15 -14.60 -7.54 0.22
N LEU A 16 -13.40 -7.72 0.76
CA LEU A 16 -12.19 -6.96 0.41
C LEU A 16 -11.09 -7.93 -0.04
N ALA A 17 -10.26 -7.48 -0.97
CA ALA A 17 -9.05 -8.17 -1.39
C ALA A 17 -7.82 -7.35 -0.93
N PRO A 18 -7.28 -7.60 0.28
CA PRO A 18 -6.10 -6.91 0.76
C PRO A 18 -4.89 -7.19 -0.15
N ALA A 19 -4.07 -6.16 -0.36
CA ALA A 19 -2.83 -6.27 -1.11
C ALA A 19 -1.71 -5.54 -0.36
N ALA A 20 -0.49 -6.06 -0.49
CA ALA A 20 0.71 -5.38 -0.06
C ALA A 20 1.50 -4.93 -1.30
N VAL A 21 2.08 -3.74 -1.22
CA VAL A 21 2.90 -3.16 -2.28
C VAL A 21 4.23 -2.75 -1.66
N ALA A 22 5.32 -3.04 -2.37
CA ALA A 22 6.66 -2.76 -1.91
C ALA A 22 6.92 -1.25 -1.81
N GLN A 23 7.72 -0.82 -0.84
CA GLN A 23 7.94 0.59 -0.55
C GLN A 23 8.56 1.32 -1.74
N LEU A 24 9.53 0.71 -2.42
CA LEU A 24 10.17 1.30 -3.60
C LEU A 24 9.17 1.49 -4.75
N GLU A 25 8.25 0.56 -4.93
CA GLU A 25 7.17 0.67 -5.91
C GLU A 25 6.19 1.80 -5.56
N CYS A 26 5.83 1.92 -4.28
CA CYS A 26 4.98 3.00 -3.77
C CYS A 26 5.59 4.38 -4.08
N PHE A 27 6.88 4.60 -3.79
CA PHE A 27 7.54 5.86 -4.13
C PHE A 27 7.65 6.10 -5.64
N ALA A 28 7.95 5.06 -6.44
CA ALA A 28 7.97 5.18 -7.90
C ALA A 28 6.59 5.60 -8.46
N ALA A 29 5.51 5.04 -7.91
CA ALA A 29 4.14 5.39 -8.25
C ALA A 29 3.81 6.84 -7.86
N ALA A 30 4.20 7.28 -6.66
CA ALA A 30 4.01 8.67 -6.24
C ALA A 30 4.77 9.68 -7.11
N VAL A 31 6.01 9.38 -7.49
CA VAL A 31 6.78 10.25 -8.39
C VAL A 31 6.13 10.32 -9.76
N THR A 32 5.60 9.20 -10.26
CA THR A 32 4.85 9.17 -11.52
C THR A 32 3.62 10.05 -11.43
N PHE A 33 2.80 9.87 -10.38
CA PHE A 33 1.59 10.64 -10.15
C PHE A 33 1.86 12.14 -9.99
N ALA A 34 2.91 12.52 -9.27
CA ALA A 34 3.29 13.92 -9.13
C ALA A 34 3.71 14.55 -10.47
N LYS A 35 4.38 13.78 -11.35
CA LYS A 35 4.78 14.26 -12.68
C LYS A 35 3.62 14.36 -13.67
N THR A 36 2.60 13.53 -13.54
CA THR A 36 1.43 13.53 -14.45
C THR A 36 0.30 14.42 -13.97
N GLU A 37 0.00 14.40 -12.67
CA GLU A 37 -1.15 15.10 -12.06
C GLU A 37 -0.76 16.36 -11.28
N GLY A 38 0.52 16.58 -11.02
CA GLY A 38 1.01 17.78 -10.33
C GLY A 38 0.84 17.79 -8.80
N ILE A 39 0.46 16.66 -8.19
CA ILE A 39 0.23 16.54 -6.74
C ILE A 39 1.31 15.67 -6.09
N VAL A 40 2.00 16.21 -5.09
CA VAL A 40 2.88 15.43 -4.21
C VAL A 40 2.05 14.84 -3.09
N VAL A 41 1.98 13.52 -3.02
CA VAL A 41 1.11 12.77 -2.10
C VAL A 41 1.85 12.30 -0.86
N ALA A 42 1.14 11.93 0.20
CA ALA A 42 1.78 11.30 1.36
C ALA A 42 2.32 9.89 0.98
N PRO A 43 3.40 9.40 1.63
CA PRO A 43 3.89 8.04 1.44
C PRO A 43 2.81 6.97 1.67
N GLU A 44 1.88 7.16 2.60
CA GLU A 44 0.75 6.26 2.82
C GLU A 44 -0.19 6.22 1.61
N THR A 45 -0.50 7.39 1.03
CA THR A 45 -1.33 7.49 -0.18
C THR A 45 -0.67 6.82 -1.38
N SER A 46 0.67 6.81 -1.44
CA SER A 46 1.41 6.21 -2.56
C SER A 46 1.17 4.71 -2.74
N HIS A 47 0.80 3.99 -1.66
CA HIS A 47 0.42 2.58 -1.71
C HIS A 47 -0.86 2.36 -2.53
N ALA A 48 -1.86 3.22 -2.35
CA ALA A 48 -3.10 3.16 -3.12
C ALA A 48 -2.83 3.49 -4.59
N ILE A 49 -2.01 4.50 -4.88
CA ILE A 49 -1.67 4.90 -6.25
C ILE A 49 -0.92 3.79 -6.98
N ALA A 50 0.03 3.11 -6.32
CA ALA A 50 0.72 1.98 -6.92
C ALA A 50 -0.25 0.87 -7.32
N GLN A 51 -1.22 0.54 -6.44
CA GLN A 51 -2.27 -0.43 -6.79
C GLN A 51 -3.19 0.07 -7.92
N VAL A 52 -3.52 1.36 -7.96
CA VAL A 52 -4.29 1.97 -9.06
C VAL A 52 -3.55 1.81 -10.40
N ILE A 53 -2.25 2.06 -10.43
CA ILE A 53 -1.42 1.89 -11.63
C ILE A 53 -1.40 0.42 -12.08
N ARG A 54 -1.27 -0.54 -11.14
CA ARG A 54 -1.37 -1.98 -11.46
C ARG A 54 -2.72 -2.32 -12.09
N GLU A 55 -3.81 -1.85 -11.50
CA GLU A 55 -5.16 -2.09 -12.01
C GLU A 55 -5.41 -1.43 -13.38
N ALA A 56 -4.86 -0.23 -13.61
CA ALA A 56 -4.91 0.44 -14.90
C ALA A 56 -4.12 -0.31 -15.99
N ASN A 57 -2.93 -0.83 -15.66
CA ASN A 57 -2.15 -1.67 -16.56
C ASN A 57 -2.88 -2.99 -16.87
N ARG A 58 -3.51 -3.61 -15.87
CA ARG A 58 -4.32 -4.82 -16.08
C ARG A 58 -5.53 -4.54 -16.98
N ALA A 59 -6.20 -3.39 -16.81
CA ALA A 59 -7.30 -2.97 -17.69
C ALA A 59 -6.85 -2.83 -19.16
N LYS A 60 -5.65 -2.27 -19.37
CA LYS A 60 -5.02 -2.16 -20.69
C LYS A 60 -4.70 -3.53 -21.29
N GLU A 61 -4.11 -4.45 -20.52
CA GLU A 61 -3.80 -5.82 -20.95
C GLU A 61 -5.05 -6.62 -21.30
N GLU A 62 -6.12 -6.46 -20.51
CA GLU A 62 -7.41 -7.09 -20.76
C GLU A 62 -8.18 -6.43 -21.93
N GLY A 63 -7.73 -5.26 -22.41
CA GLY A 63 -8.44 -4.47 -23.43
C GLY A 63 -9.80 -3.95 -22.97
N LYS A 64 -9.97 -3.71 -21.65
CA LYS A 64 -11.24 -3.28 -21.06
C LYS A 64 -11.12 -1.90 -20.45
N GLU A 65 -12.07 -1.02 -20.77
CA GLU A 65 -12.22 0.24 -20.06
C GLU A 65 -12.72 -0.02 -18.62
N LYS A 66 -12.02 0.55 -17.63
CA LYS A 66 -12.38 0.46 -16.21
C LYS A 66 -12.32 1.84 -15.57
N VAL A 67 -13.28 2.13 -14.71
CA VAL A 67 -13.24 3.29 -13.81
C VAL A 67 -12.68 2.83 -12.47
N ILE A 68 -11.59 3.45 -12.03
CA ILE A 68 -10.93 3.13 -10.77
C ILE A 68 -11.09 4.33 -9.83
N LEU A 69 -11.84 4.15 -8.75
CA LEU A 69 -11.94 5.12 -7.66
C LEU A 69 -10.93 4.74 -6.57
N PHE A 70 -10.15 5.72 -6.12
CA PHE A 70 -9.21 5.53 -5.01
C PHE A 70 -9.25 6.72 -4.05
N GLY A 71 -8.82 6.48 -2.80
CA GLY A 71 -8.71 7.51 -1.78
C GLY A 71 -7.34 8.19 -1.82
N LEU A 72 -7.30 9.47 -2.19
CA LEU A 72 -6.13 10.33 -1.95
C LEU A 72 -6.17 10.79 -0.49
N SER A 73 -5.48 10.06 0.39
CA SER A 73 -5.60 10.25 1.84
C SER A 73 -4.83 11.45 2.40
N GLY A 74 -3.80 11.95 1.71
CA GLY A 74 -3.04 13.12 2.15
C GLY A 74 -2.01 13.61 1.13
N HIS A 75 -1.48 14.81 1.38
CA HIS A 75 -0.38 15.41 0.60
C HIS A 75 0.98 15.15 1.27
N GLY A 76 2.06 15.16 0.48
CA GLY A 76 3.41 14.83 0.96
C GLY A 76 4.27 16.02 1.38
N PHE A 77 3.70 17.21 1.58
CA PHE A 77 4.49 18.43 1.85
C PHE A 77 5.32 18.36 3.13
N LEU A 78 4.91 17.54 4.11
CA LEU A 78 5.65 17.33 5.35
C LEU A 78 6.50 16.04 5.33
N ASP A 79 6.40 15.27 4.24
CA ASP A 79 7.02 13.95 4.09
C ASP A 79 8.16 13.95 3.07
N LEU A 80 8.68 15.15 2.73
CA LEU A 80 9.71 15.33 1.71
C LEU A 80 11.01 14.60 2.03
N GLN A 81 11.28 14.29 3.30
CA GLN A 81 12.44 13.48 3.68
C GLN A 81 12.35 12.07 3.07
N GLY A 82 11.18 11.43 3.11
CA GLY A 82 11.00 10.09 2.51
C GLY A 82 11.24 10.12 1.00
N TYR A 83 10.80 11.18 0.32
CA TYR A 83 11.10 11.39 -1.09
C TYR A 83 12.59 11.63 -1.35
N SER A 84 13.26 12.42 -0.50
CA SER A 84 14.71 12.61 -0.58
C SER A 84 15.45 11.29 -0.45
N ASP A 85 15.07 10.46 0.53
CA ASP A 85 15.68 9.15 0.77
C ASP A 85 15.49 8.23 -0.44
N TYR A 86 14.30 8.23 -1.04
CA TYR A 86 14.03 7.52 -2.29
C TYR A 86 14.96 7.95 -3.42
N PHE A 87 15.08 9.26 -3.67
CA PHE A 87 15.94 9.79 -4.74
C PHE A 87 17.43 9.55 -4.49
N SER A 88 17.86 9.51 -3.23
CA SER A 88 19.22 9.16 -2.85
C SER A 88 19.51 7.65 -2.85
N GLY A 89 18.51 6.80 -3.12
CA GLY A 89 18.66 5.34 -3.09
C GLY A 89 18.86 4.76 -1.70
N MET A 90 18.47 5.47 -0.64
CA MET A 90 18.58 5.00 0.75
C MET A 90 17.42 4.11 1.17
N LEU A 91 16.28 4.18 0.48
CA LEU A 91 15.16 3.27 0.74
C LEU A 91 15.44 1.86 0.21
N GLN A 92 15.00 0.87 0.98
CA GLN A 92 15.06 -0.54 0.60
C GLN A 92 13.75 -1.21 0.97
N ASP A 93 13.33 -2.16 0.14
CA ASP A 93 12.20 -3.01 0.49
C ASP A 93 12.63 -3.98 1.59
N HIS A 94 11.82 -4.03 2.65
CA HIS A 94 12.03 -4.95 3.76
C HIS A 94 10.99 -6.07 3.68
N GLU A 95 11.42 -7.29 3.40
CA GLU A 95 10.59 -8.48 3.53
C GLU A 95 10.78 -9.10 4.91
N LEU A 96 9.66 -9.40 5.58
CA LEU A 96 9.71 -10.21 6.80
C LEU A 96 9.97 -11.66 6.44
N SER A 97 10.94 -12.28 7.10
CA SER A 97 11.15 -13.71 6.98
C SER A 97 9.97 -14.48 7.58
N ARG A 98 9.73 -15.68 7.06
CA ARG A 98 8.66 -16.54 7.57
C ARG A 98 8.81 -16.84 9.06
N THR A 99 10.05 -16.98 9.53
CA THR A 99 10.37 -17.18 10.95
C THR A 99 9.89 -16.00 11.81
N GLU A 100 10.19 -14.76 11.41
CA GLU A 100 9.74 -13.57 12.14
C GLU A 100 8.22 -13.46 12.19
N ILE A 101 7.55 -13.83 11.11
CA ILE A 101 6.08 -13.88 11.05
C ILE A 101 5.54 -14.93 12.03
N ASP A 102 6.09 -16.15 11.99
CA ASP A 102 5.63 -17.26 12.84
C ASP A 102 5.86 -16.95 14.33
N GLU A 103 6.99 -16.33 14.68
CA GLU A 103 7.29 -15.87 16.03
C GLU A 103 6.31 -14.79 16.50
N ALA A 104 6.03 -13.79 15.67
CA ALA A 104 5.04 -12.75 15.96
C ALA A 104 3.63 -13.34 16.16
N ILE A 105 3.23 -14.30 15.33
CA ILE A 105 1.95 -15.01 15.45
C ILE A 105 1.90 -15.85 16.73
N ALA A 106 2.99 -16.53 17.08
CA ALA A 106 3.06 -17.33 18.29
C ALA A 106 2.87 -16.48 19.57
N GLY A 107 3.29 -15.21 19.55
CA GLY A 107 3.05 -14.25 20.62
C GLY A 107 1.57 -13.82 20.78
N LEU A 108 0.72 -14.12 19.81
CA LEU A 108 -0.71 -13.76 19.81
C LEU A 108 -1.63 -14.90 20.26
N LYS A 109 -1.08 -16.01 20.77
CA LYS A 109 -1.86 -17.22 21.16
C LYS A 109 -2.98 -16.95 22.16
N ASP A 110 -2.78 -16.00 23.07
CA ASP A 110 -3.74 -15.63 24.12
C ASP A 110 -4.64 -14.45 23.72
N ALA A 111 -4.54 -13.95 22.48
CA ALA A 111 -5.37 -12.86 22.02
C ALA A 111 -6.84 -13.29 21.91
N PRO A 112 -7.80 -12.42 22.31
CA PRO A 112 -9.22 -12.72 22.19
C PRO A 112 -9.59 -13.01 20.73
N ARG A 113 -10.29 -14.12 20.49
CA ARG A 113 -10.81 -14.47 19.17
C ARG A 113 -12.04 -13.62 18.87
N LEU A 114 -12.14 -13.15 17.63
CA LEU A 114 -13.39 -12.58 17.12
C LEU A 114 -14.47 -13.67 17.19
N PRO A 115 -15.70 -13.33 17.64
CA PRO A 115 -16.83 -14.26 17.70
C PRO A 115 -17.18 -14.82 16.31
#